data_AF-A0A925YES0-F1
#
_entry.id   AF-A0A925YES0-F1
#
_cell.length_a   1.000
_cell.length_b   1.000
_cell.length_c   1.000
_cell.angle_alpha   90.00
_cell.angle_beta   90.00
_cell.angle_gamma   90.00
#
_symmetry.space_group_name_H-M   'P 1'
#
loop_
_entity.id
_entity.type
_entity.pdbx_description
1 polymer ?
#
loop_
_entity_poly.entity_id
_entity_poly.type
_entity_poly.pdbx_seq_one_letter_code
_entity_poly.pdbx_strand_id
1 'polypeptide(L)'
;MQFGFFDDANREYVITTPKTPYPWINYLGSEKFFGLISHQAGGYCFYRDARLRRLLRYRYNNAPTDVGGRYFYIREQDGSFWSPSYMPVKTELDSFECRHGLGYTKITGERKGLRAEVTFLVPMGQNAEVHQVRVKNVGGAPRSF
;
A
#
# COMPACT_ATOMS: atom_id res chain seq x y z
N MET A 1 -22.08 -3.34 8.87
CA MET A 1 -21.21 -2.38 8.14
C MET A 1 -20.12 -3.19 7.43
N GLN A 2 -19.82 -2.89 6.16
CA GLN A 2 -18.79 -3.57 5.37
C GLN A 2 -17.70 -2.55 4.96
N PHE A 3 -16.45 -2.99 4.85
CA PHE A 3 -15.29 -2.15 4.50
C PHE A 3 -14.62 -2.59 3.18
N GLY A 4 -15.26 -3.53 2.49
CA GLY A 4 -14.72 -4.20 1.32
C GLY A 4 -15.60 -5.37 0.87
N PHE A 5 -15.21 -6.04 -0.21
CA PHE A 5 -15.92 -7.17 -0.82
C PHE A 5 -14.95 -8.13 -1.54
N PHE A 6 -15.42 -9.34 -1.84
CA PHE A 6 -14.69 -10.29 -2.66
C PHE A 6 -14.89 -10.01 -4.15
N ASP A 7 -13.79 -9.98 -4.89
CA ASP A 7 -13.77 -9.96 -6.34
C ASP A 7 -13.28 -11.33 -6.83
N ASP A 8 -14.22 -12.26 -6.95
CA ASP A 8 -13.93 -13.68 -7.21
C ASP A 8 -13.26 -13.89 -8.58
N ALA A 9 -13.62 -13.07 -9.57
CA ALA A 9 -13.04 -13.14 -10.92
C ALA A 9 -11.54 -12.83 -10.89
N ASN A 10 -11.13 -11.84 -10.10
CA ASN A 10 -9.72 -11.47 -9.95
C ASN A 10 -9.02 -12.24 -8.82
N ARG A 11 -9.78 -12.96 -7.98
CA ARG A 11 -9.30 -13.64 -6.77
C ARG A 11 -8.67 -12.65 -5.79
N GLU A 12 -9.37 -11.55 -5.57
CA GLU A 12 -8.93 -10.45 -4.70
C GLU A 12 -9.97 -10.18 -3.61
N TYR A 13 -9.48 -9.65 -2.48
CA TYR A 13 -10.32 -8.93 -1.55
C TYR A 13 -10.10 -7.43 -1.74
N VAL A 14 -11.18 -6.70 -2.02
CA VAL A 14 -11.16 -5.27 -2.32
C VAL A 14 -11.58 -4.49 -1.08
N ILE A 15 -10.71 -3.64 -0.56
CA ILE A 15 -10.92 -2.75 0.59
C ILE A 15 -11.16 -1.34 0.06
N THR A 16 -12.34 -0.79 0.33
CA THR A 16 -12.81 0.47 -0.29
C THR A 16 -12.65 1.69 0.61
N THR A 17 -12.09 1.52 1.81
CA THR A 17 -11.83 2.60 2.75
C THR A 17 -10.52 2.37 3.50
N PRO A 18 -9.73 3.42 3.76
CA PRO A 18 -8.52 3.26 4.55
C PRO A 18 -8.85 3.05 6.04
N LYS A 19 -10.07 3.35 6.49
CA LYS A 19 -10.48 3.35 7.92
C LYS A 19 -11.16 2.03 8.31
N THR A 20 -10.46 0.91 8.12
CA THR A 20 -10.92 -0.42 8.55
C THR A 20 -10.91 -0.56 10.09
N PRO A 21 -11.66 -1.53 10.68
CA PRO A 21 -11.67 -1.73 12.14
C PRO A 21 -10.31 -2.08 12.74
N TYR A 22 -9.43 -2.66 11.92
CA TYR A 22 -8.03 -2.96 12.24
C TYR A 22 -7.23 -3.01 10.93
N PRO A 23 -5.89 -2.82 10.93
CA PRO A 23 -5.07 -3.05 9.74
C PRO A 23 -5.29 -4.44 9.17
N TRP A 24 -5.72 -4.51 7.92
CA TRP A 24 -5.87 -5.77 7.19
C TRP A 24 -4.64 -5.95 6.32
N ILE A 25 -4.06 -7.15 6.37
CA ILE A 25 -2.76 -7.43 5.75
C ILE A 25 -2.86 -8.50 4.68
N ASN A 26 -1.86 -8.49 3.81
CA ASN A 26 -1.54 -9.57 2.90
C ASN A 26 -0.08 -10.03 3.10
N TYR A 27 0.23 -11.20 2.58
CA TYR A 27 1.58 -11.75 2.49
C TYR A 27 2.07 -11.72 1.04
N LEU A 28 3.30 -11.26 0.86
CA LEU A 28 4.01 -11.26 -0.41
C LEU A 28 5.11 -12.33 -0.37
N GLY A 29 5.31 -13.02 -1.49
CA GLY A 29 6.38 -14.00 -1.65
C GLY A 29 5.98 -15.42 -1.22
N SER A 30 6.56 -16.41 -1.91
CA SER A 30 6.21 -17.83 -1.78
C SER A 30 7.42 -18.75 -1.59
N GLU A 31 8.65 -18.19 -1.52
CA GLU A 31 9.89 -18.96 -1.47
C GLU A 31 10.75 -18.59 -0.26
N LYS A 32 11.71 -17.68 -0.43
CA LYS A 32 12.68 -17.34 0.63
C LYS A 32 12.54 -15.90 1.11
N PHE A 33 11.97 -15.02 0.31
CA PHE A 33 11.77 -13.63 0.66
C PHE A 33 10.29 -13.37 0.87
N PHE A 34 9.96 -12.68 1.96
CA PHE A 34 8.58 -12.47 2.39
C PHE A 34 8.35 -11.01 2.77
N GLY A 35 7.14 -10.52 2.50
CA GLY A 35 6.66 -9.22 2.94
C GLY A 35 5.31 -9.34 3.63
N LEU A 36 5.15 -8.75 4.81
CA LEU A 36 3.83 -8.43 5.35
C LEU A 36 3.49 -7.02 4.89
N ILE A 37 2.33 -6.83 4.27
CA ILE A 37 1.88 -5.52 3.80
C ILE A 37 0.43 -5.27 4.20
N SER A 38 0.14 -4.13 4.84
CA SER A 38 -1.23 -3.73 5.16
C SER A 38 -1.90 -2.99 3.99
N HIS A 39 -3.21 -2.81 4.09
CA HIS A 39 -3.97 -1.96 3.16
C HIS A 39 -3.54 -0.49 3.17
N GLN A 40 -2.80 -0.06 4.20
CA GLN A 40 -2.19 1.27 4.32
C GLN A 40 -0.67 1.25 4.03
N ALA A 41 -0.17 0.22 3.34
CA ALA A 41 1.24 -0.01 2.99
C ALA A 41 2.19 -0.19 4.19
N GLY A 42 1.66 -0.40 5.39
CA GLY A 42 2.40 -0.74 6.59
C GLY A 42 3.04 -2.13 6.53
N GLY A 43 3.90 -2.43 7.50
CA GLY A 43 4.56 -3.72 7.63
C GLY A 43 6.05 -3.71 7.28
N TYR A 44 6.60 -4.88 6.95
CA TYR A 44 8.03 -5.08 6.72
C TYR A 44 8.30 -6.29 5.82
N CYS A 45 9.55 -6.46 5.42
CA CYS A 45 10.02 -7.63 4.67
C CYS A 45 11.27 -8.26 5.31
N PHE A 46 11.51 -9.53 4.99
CA PHE A 46 12.59 -10.35 5.53
C PHE A 46 12.97 -11.49 4.58
N TYR A 47 14.20 -12.00 4.72
CA TYR A 47 14.68 -13.17 4.00
C TYR A 47 14.79 -14.39 4.94
N ARG A 48 13.91 -15.37 4.75
CA ARG A 48 13.75 -16.65 5.48
C ARG A 48 13.39 -16.51 6.96
N ASP A 49 14.11 -15.69 7.72
CA ASP A 49 13.96 -15.57 9.17
C ASP A 49 13.56 -14.14 9.55
N ALA A 50 12.33 -13.98 10.07
CA ALA A 50 11.76 -12.69 10.44
C ALA A 50 12.39 -12.05 11.69
N ARG A 51 13.21 -12.79 12.46
CA ARG A 51 13.97 -12.31 13.63
C ARG A 51 15.39 -11.94 13.22
N LEU A 52 16.09 -12.84 12.54
CA LEU A 52 17.53 -12.73 12.28
C LEU A 52 17.87 -12.04 10.95
N ARG A 53 16.92 -11.94 10.02
CA ARG A 53 17.15 -11.42 8.66
C ARG A 53 16.03 -10.48 8.19
N ARG A 54 15.57 -9.64 9.12
CA ARG A 54 14.60 -8.59 8.83
C ARG A 54 15.27 -7.39 8.16
N LEU A 55 14.70 -6.90 7.06
CA LEU A 55 15.24 -5.75 6.32
C LEU A 55 14.63 -4.43 6.81
N LEU A 56 13.29 -4.38 6.90
CA LEU A 56 12.58 -3.17 7.31
C LEU A 56 12.09 -3.27 8.76
N ARG A 57 12.15 -2.16 9.50
CA ARG A 57 11.63 -2.10 10.88
C ARG A 57 10.11 -1.92 10.86
N TYR A 58 9.41 -2.63 11.74
CA TYR A 58 7.99 -2.44 12.02
C TYR A 58 7.76 -2.42 13.53
N ARG A 59 6.84 -1.56 14.00
CA ARG A 59 6.50 -1.41 15.42
C ARG A 59 5.13 -2.05 15.67
N TYR A 60 5.13 -3.19 16.34
CA TYR A 60 3.90 -3.76 16.88
C TYR A 60 3.38 -2.88 18.03
N ASN A 61 2.06 -2.85 18.22
CA ASN A 61 1.41 -2.01 19.24
C ASN A 61 1.81 -0.53 19.19
N ASN A 62 2.05 -0.01 17.98
CA ASN A 62 2.34 1.41 17.80
C ASN A 62 1.08 2.26 18.07
N ALA A 63 1.25 3.52 18.43
CA ALA A 63 0.17 4.48 18.65
C ALA A 63 0.41 5.72 17.76
N PRO A 64 -0.31 5.88 16.63
CA PRO A 64 -1.34 4.99 16.09
C PRO A 64 -0.79 3.68 15.50
N THR A 65 -1.66 2.67 15.40
CA THR A 65 -1.33 1.36 14.81
C THR A 65 -0.89 1.52 13.35
N ASP A 66 0.00 0.61 12.90
CA ASP A 66 0.39 0.47 11.50
C ASP A 66 1.09 1.70 10.87
N VAL A 67 1.68 2.56 11.72
CA VAL A 67 2.61 3.60 11.26
C VAL A 67 4.00 3.01 11.09
N GLY A 68 4.42 2.85 9.84
CA GLY A 68 5.72 2.33 9.43
C GLY A 68 5.57 1.30 8.32
N GLY A 69 6.01 1.66 7.12
CA GLY A 69 5.81 0.86 5.91
C GLY A 69 6.51 1.43 4.68
N ARG A 70 6.01 1.08 3.49
CA ARG A 70 6.54 1.54 2.20
C ARG A 70 5.73 2.75 1.75
N TYR A 71 6.17 3.94 2.11
CA TYR A 71 5.42 5.17 1.87
C TYR A 71 5.92 5.95 0.66
N PHE A 72 4.98 6.35 -0.19
CA PHE A 72 5.21 7.22 -1.32
C PHE A 72 4.54 8.56 -1.03
N TYR A 73 5.31 9.64 -0.99
CA TYR A 73 4.80 10.97 -0.74
C TYR A 73 4.68 11.71 -2.07
N ILE A 74 3.51 12.27 -2.33
CA ILE A 74 3.26 13.12 -3.48
C ILE A 74 3.14 14.54 -2.96
N ARG A 75 4.04 15.40 -3.42
CA ARG A 75 4.06 16.82 -3.07
C ARG A 75 3.31 17.62 -4.13
N GLU A 76 2.40 18.47 -3.68
CA GLU A 76 1.66 19.42 -4.50
C GLU A 76 2.45 20.75 -4.62
N GLN A 77 2.09 21.57 -5.61
CA GLN A 77 2.74 22.87 -5.86
C GLN A 77 2.58 23.85 -4.68
N ASP A 78 1.46 23.77 -3.94
CA ASP A 78 1.21 24.56 -2.72
C ASP A 78 2.05 24.10 -1.52
N GLY A 79 2.92 23.10 -1.69
CA GLY A 79 3.77 22.53 -0.65
C GLY A 79 3.08 21.48 0.23
N SER A 80 1.76 21.31 0.11
CA SER A 80 1.06 20.21 0.78
C SER A 80 1.50 18.87 0.19
N PHE A 81 1.33 17.79 0.95
CA PHE A 81 1.65 16.45 0.48
C PHE A 81 0.61 15.44 0.95
N TRP A 82 0.57 14.31 0.27
CA TRP A 82 -0.31 13.20 0.57
C TRP A 82 0.35 11.88 0.21
N SER A 83 -0.24 10.77 0.64
CA SER A 83 0.22 9.42 0.33
C SER A 83 -0.92 8.62 -0.32
N PRO A 84 -0.67 7.85 -1.38
CA PRO A 84 -1.69 6.98 -1.98
C PRO A 84 -2.27 5.96 -0.99
N SER A 85 -1.48 5.58 0.02
CA SER A 85 -1.90 4.66 1.07
C SER A 85 -2.63 5.31 2.25
N TYR A 86 -3.03 6.59 2.11
CA TYR A 86 -3.59 7.46 3.16
C TYR A 86 -2.61 7.72 4.32
N MET A 87 -2.13 6.67 4.99
CA MET A 87 -1.01 6.75 5.92
C MET A 87 0.31 7.04 5.20
N PRO A 88 1.26 7.71 5.87
CA PRO A 88 1.18 8.17 7.25
C PRO A 88 0.58 9.58 7.38
N VAL A 89 0.35 10.26 6.26
CA VAL A 89 -0.02 11.69 6.24
C VAL A 89 -1.45 11.92 6.72
N LYS A 90 -2.35 10.96 6.47
CA LYS A 90 -3.80 11.04 6.78
C LYS A 90 -4.52 12.18 6.07
N THR A 91 -3.95 12.69 4.98
CA THR A 91 -4.64 13.62 4.11
C THR A 91 -5.83 12.90 3.49
N GLU A 92 -7.04 13.45 3.63
CA GLU A 92 -8.24 12.87 3.00
C GLU A 92 -8.04 12.73 1.48
N LEU A 93 -8.50 11.62 0.93
CA LEU A 93 -8.36 11.29 -0.48
C LEU A 93 -9.72 11.41 -1.16
N ASP A 94 -9.74 11.81 -2.43
CA ASP A 94 -10.95 11.87 -3.25
C ASP A 94 -11.46 10.45 -3.52
N SER A 95 -10.54 9.48 -3.64
CA SER A 95 -10.85 8.05 -3.62
C SER A 95 -9.69 7.23 -3.06
N PHE A 96 -10.00 6.06 -2.51
CA PHE A 96 -9.05 5.07 -2.01
C PHE A 96 -9.56 3.67 -2.33
N GLU A 97 -8.66 2.79 -2.77
CA GLU A 97 -8.92 1.37 -2.91
C GLU A 97 -7.64 0.58 -2.60
N CYS A 98 -7.75 -0.50 -1.84
CA CYS A 98 -6.68 -1.49 -1.71
C CYS A 98 -7.20 -2.86 -2.15
N ARG A 99 -6.48 -3.53 -3.04
CA ARG A 99 -6.74 -4.90 -3.47
C ARG A 99 -5.66 -5.81 -2.94
N HIS A 100 -6.05 -6.78 -2.12
CA HIS A 100 -5.18 -7.88 -1.72
C HIS A 100 -5.46 -9.08 -2.62
N GLY A 101 -4.49 -9.43 -3.45
CA GLY A 101 -4.53 -10.61 -4.32
C GLY A 101 -3.57 -11.70 -3.87
N LEU A 102 -3.42 -12.73 -4.68
CA LEU A 102 -2.53 -13.86 -4.39
C LEU A 102 -1.05 -13.47 -4.59
N GLY A 103 -0.35 -13.14 -3.50
CA GLY A 103 1.07 -12.80 -3.50
C GLY A 103 1.40 -11.37 -3.97
N TYR A 104 0.38 -10.53 -4.17
CA TYR A 104 0.51 -9.12 -4.48
C TYR A 104 -0.55 -8.27 -3.79
N THR A 105 -0.24 -6.99 -3.61
CA THR A 105 -1.18 -5.97 -3.12
C THR A 105 -1.13 -4.75 -4.02
N LYS A 106 -2.27 -4.16 -4.33
CA LYS A 106 -2.36 -2.91 -5.08
C LYS A 106 -3.09 -1.87 -4.24
N ILE A 107 -2.49 -0.70 -4.06
CA ILE A 107 -3.10 0.42 -3.33
C ILE A 107 -3.20 1.61 -4.27
N THR A 108 -4.41 2.15 -4.40
CA THR A 108 -4.73 3.29 -5.25
C THR A 108 -5.29 4.41 -4.40
N GLY A 109 -4.71 5.60 -4.53
CA GLY A 109 -5.22 6.83 -3.95
C GLY A 109 -5.34 7.91 -5.02
N GLU A 110 -6.38 8.73 -4.92
CA GLU A 110 -6.59 9.88 -5.79
C GLU A 110 -6.78 11.14 -4.95
N ARG A 111 -6.12 12.23 -5.35
CA ARG A 111 -6.33 13.54 -4.73
C ARG A 111 -6.08 14.66 -5.74
N LYS A 112 -6.96 15.67 -5.74
CA LYS A 112 -6.87 16.88 -6.58
C LYS A 112 -6.70 16.55 -8.08
N GLY A 113 -7.31 15.48 -8.57
CA GLY A 113 -7.21 15.06 -9.98
C GLY A 113 -5.90 14.36 -10.35
N LEU A 114 -5.11 13.91 -9.36
CA LEU A 114 -3.97 13.03 -9.58
C LEU A 114 -4.23 11.66 -8.95
N ARG A 115 -4.17 10.61 -9.76
CA ARG A 115 -4.28 9.23 -9.30
C ARG A 115 -2.90 8.60 -9.20
N ALA A 116 -2.62 7.98 -8.07
CA ALA A 116 -1.41 7.20 -7.86
C ALA A 116 -1.77 5.79 -7.41
N GLU A 117 -1.21 4.81 -8.10
CA GLU A 117 -1.39 3.39 -7.83
C GLU A 117 -0.03 2.77 -7.58
N VAL A 118 0.09 1.99 -6.51
CA VAL A 118 1.29 1.24 -6.18
C VAL A 118 0.94 -0.24 -6.09
N THR A 119 1.57 -1.06 -6.92
CA THR A 119 1.50 -2.53 -6.84
C THR A 119 2.75 -3.07 -6.18
N PHE A 120 2.58 -3.86 -5.13
CA PHE A 120 3.62 -4.49 -4.33
C PHE A 120 3.58 -5.99 -4.54
N LEU A 121 4.71 -6.61 -4.86
CA LEU A 121 4.82 -8.06 -4.98
C LEU A 121 6.26 -8.52 -4.74
N VAL A 122 6.43 -9.80 -4.44
CA VAL A 122 7.74 -10.47 -4.46
C VAL A 122 7.74 -11.41 -5.67
N PRO A 123 8.58 -11.17 -6.69
CA PRO A 123 8.58 -12.01 -7.89
C PRO A 123 9.07 -13.44 -7.58
N MET A 124 8.57 -14.41 -8.33
CA MET A 124 9.07 -15.79 -8.29
C MET A 124 10.57 -15.82 -8.61
N GLY A 125 11.32 -16.61 -7.85
CA GLY A 125 12.78 -16.76 -7.97
C GLY A 125 13.59 -15.59 -7.41
N GLN A 126 12.95 -14.54 -6.89
CA GLN A 126 13.63 -13.32 -6.47
C GLN A 126 13.61 -13.12 -4.96
N ASN A 127 14.72 -12.62 -4.43
CA ASN A 127 14.83 -12.20 -3.03
C ASN A 127 14.62 -10.69 -2.89
N ALA A 128 13.57 -10.16 -3.50
CA ALA A 128 13.28 -8.73 -3.54
C ALA A 128 11.77 -8.46 -3.53
N GLU A 129 11.37 -7.37 -2.87
CA GLU A 129 10.05 -6.78 -3.03
C GLU A 129 10.11 -5.72 -4.15
N VAL A 130 9.22 -5.83 -5.14
CA VAL A 130 9.11 -4.91 -6.27
C VAL A 130 7.89 -4.03 -6.08
N HIS A 131 8.07 -2.72 -6.32
CA HIS A 131 6.98 -1.73 -6.29
C HIS A 131 6.82 -1.13 -7.69
N GLN A 132 5.68 -1.39 -8.33
CA GLN A 132 5.30 -0.71 -9.56
C GLN A 132 4.43 0.49 -9.22
N VAL A 133 4.97 1.69 -9.41
CA VAL A 133 4.26 2.96 -9.19
C VAL A 133 3.72 3.46 -10.52
N ARG A 134 2.43 3.73 -10.59
CA ARG A 134 1.76 4.39 -11.72
C ARG A 134 1.13 5.69 -11.24
N VAL A 135 1.52 6.79 -11.87
CA VAL A 135 0.94 8.12 -11.62
C VAL A 135 0.23 8.57 -12.87
N LYS A 136 -1.02 9.00 -12.73
CA LYS A 136 -1.87 9.44 -13.85
C LYS A 136 -2.53 10.76 -13.49
N ASN A 137 -2.32 11.77 -14.32
CA ASN A 137 -3.15 12.97 -14.30
C ASN A 137 -4.53 12.61 -14.84
N VAL A 138 -5.55 12.71 -13.99
CA VAL A 138 -6.96 12.46 -14.33
C VAL A 138 -7.78 13.76 -14.29
N GLY A 139 -7.15 14.89 -13.98
CA GLY A 139 -7.75 16.22 -14.02
C GLY A 139 -7.71 16.84 -15.42
N GLY A 140 -8.39 17.99 -15.57
CA GLY A 140 -8.49 18.71 -16.85
C GLY A 140 -7.32 19.66 -17.15
N ALA A 141 -6.42 19.90 -16.20
CA ALA A 141 -5.28 20.79 -16.37
C ALA A 141 -3.96 20.00 -16.40
N PRO A 142 -2.96 20.42 -17.21
CA PRO A 142 -1.62 19.86 -17.14
C PRO A 142 -1.05 19.95 -15.71
N ARG A 143 -0.34 18.90 -15.29
CA ARG A 143 0.38 18.86 -14.01
C ARG A 143 1.87 18.69 -14.28
N SER A 144 2.69 19.45 -13.54
CA SER A 144 4.12 19.19 -13.42
C SER A 144 4.35 18.38 -12.15
N PHE A 145 5.28 17.43 -12.22
CA PHE A 145 5.65 16.55 -11.10
C PHE A 145 7.12 16.76 -10.76
#